data_AF-A8Q9N5-F1
#
_entry.id   AF-A8Q9N5-F1
#
_cell.length_a   1.000
_cell.length_b   1.000
_cell.length_c   1.000
_cell.angle_alpha   90.00
_cell.angle_beta   90.00
_cell.angle_gamma   90.00
#
_symmetry.space_group_name_H-M   'P 1'
#
loop_
_entity.id
_entity.type
_entity.pdbx_description
1 polymer ?
#
loop_
_entity_poly.entity_id
_entity_poly.type
_entity_poly.pdbx_seq_one_letter_code
_entity_poly.pdbx_strand_id
1 'polypeptide(L)'
;MVQKVYLAFLDTLAGTMQEMLEKQRDSLCEPLECKEIYEDGVAWLLFFREVRTMMEAATVHDFHLQDLTRPTPKRFKRHMSALVNFFRFRSDRLAEFDELVLETEDLENRRIELEDGIEQARSAIEKIVSQRKSDEPRVKQLQEENLAHSDRLLDMKKEQSRLLAEVDALKGEKTDAIQKQTDVQYQLQIVSTELTKLQARIVTRPDDIKRDVRDMQVQVQGERVSLGESERKARELSAKMDVLTQLDADIAASMAHIHTSTRRKCIGLSNWIAKSN
;
A
#
# COMPACT_ATOMS: atom_id res chain seq x y z
N MET A 1 -12.37 -79.44 -59.15
CA MET A 1 -13.44 -79.56 -58.14
C MET A 1 -12.89 -80.02 -56.79
N VAL A 2 -12.18 -81.15 -56.71
CA VAL A 2 -11.58 -81.67 -55.45
C VAL A 2 -10.59 -80.68 -54.79
N GLN A 3 -9.76 -80.01 -55.57
CA GLN A 3 -8.79 -79.02 -55.06
C GLN A 3 -9.46 -77.85 -54.33
N LYS A 4 -10.60 -77.36 -54.85
CA LYS A 4 -11.39 -76.29 -54.22
C LYS A 4 -11.96 -76.72 -52.86
N VAL A 5 -12.30 -78.00 -52.71
CA VAL A 5 -12.79 -78.54 -51.44
C VAL A 5 -11.68 -78.54 -50.40
N TYR A 6 -10.48 -79.02 -50.75
CA TYR A 6 -9.34 -78.96 -49.83
C TYR A 6 -8.93 -77.53 -49.51
N LEU A 7 -9.01 -76.61 -50.47
CA LEU A 7 -8.75 -75.19 -50.23
C LEU A 7 -9.74 -74.60 -49.20
N ALA A 8 -11.03 -74.91 -49.31
CA ALA A 8 -12.03 -74.48 -48.34
C ALA A 8 -11.76 -75.04 -46.92
N PHE A 9 -11.29 -76.30 -46.83
CA PHE A 9 -10.89 -76.87 -45.54
C PHE A 9 -9.62 -76.22 -44.99
N LEU A 10 -8.65 -75.88 -45.83
CA LEU A 10 -7.45 -75.15 -45.40
C LEU A 10 -7.79 -73.76 -44.84
N ASP A 11 -8.67 -73.03 -45.52
CA ASP A 11 -9.12 -71.70 -45.08
C ASP A 11 -9.81 -71.79 -43.71
N THR A 12 -10.70 -72.77 -43.54
CA THR A 12 -11.48 -72.94 -42.29
C THR A 12 -10.70 -73.55 -41.13
N LEU A 13 -9.80 -74.49 -41.37
CA LEU A 13 -9.12 -75.25 -40.31
C LEU A 13 -7.72 -74.72 -39.97
N ALA A 14 -6.98 -74.27 -40.99
CA ALA A 14 -5.60 -73.82 -40.84
C ALA A 14 -5.47 -72.29 -40.84
N GLY A 15 -6.52 -71.56 -41.23
CA GLY A 15 -6.46 -70.10 -41.39
C GLY A 15 -5.50 -69.64 -42.49
N THR A 16 -5.04 -70.56 -43.34
CA THR A 16 -4.16 -70.27 -44.46
C THR A 16 -5.00 -69.78 -45.63
N MET A 17 -5.17 -68.47 -45.70
CA MET A 17 -5.86 -67.82 -46.81
C MET A 17 -5.04 -67.96 -48.11
N GLN A 18 -5.74 -68.02 -49.25
CA GLN A 18 -5.11 -68.08 -50.57
C GLN A 18 -4.07 -66.95 -50.78
N GLU A 19 -4.33 -65.75 -50.26
CA GLU A 19 -3.42 -64.61 -50.33
C GLU A 19 -2.09 -64.85 -49.61
N MET A 20 -2.08 -65.59 -48.50
CA MET A 20 -0.85 -65.93 -47.78
C MET A 20 0.04 -66.86 -48.60
N LEU A 21 -0.56 -67.83 -49.29
CA LEU A 21 0.16 -68.74 -50.19
C LEU A 21 0.71 -68.01 -51.41
N GLU A 22 -0.03 -67.04 -51.94
CA GLU A 22 0.42 -66.18 -53.03
C GLU A 22 1.61 -65.30 -52.60
N LYS A 23 1.56 -64.68 -51.41
CA LYS A 23 2.70 -63.93 -50.84
C LYS A 23 3.92 -64.81 -50.63
N GLN A 24 3.74 -66.02 -50.11
CA GLN A 24 4.83 -66.99 -49.93
C GLN A 24 5.42 -67.43 -51.28
N ARG A 25 4.58 -67.69 -52.28
CA ARG A 25 5.03 -67.98 -53.65
C ARG A 25 5.87 -66.82 -54.18
N ASP A 26 5.38 -65.60 -54.09
CA ASP A 26 6.04 -64.42 -54.66
C ASP A 26 7.41 -64.19 -54.03
N SER A 27 7.52 -64.33 -52.70
CA SER A 27 8.80 -64.25 -51.98
C SER A 27 9.78 -65.36 -52.38
N LEU A 28 9.31 -66.59 -52.59
CA LEU A 28 10.16 -67.71 -53.00
C LEU A 28 10.59 -67.63 -54.46
N CYS A 29 9.77 -67.01 -55.31
CA CYS A 29 10.02 -66.85 -56.74
C CYS A 29 10.84 -65.59 -57.06
N GLU A 30 10.82 -64.56 -56.21
CA GLU A 30 11.60 -63.31 -56.36
C GLU A 30 13.12 -63.52 -56.64
N PRO A 31 13.84 -64.45 -55.99
CA PRO A 31 15.26 -64.68 -56.29
C PRO A 31 15.53 -65.54 -57.54
N LEU A 32 14.49 -66.03 -58.26
CA LEU A 32 14.67 -66.94 -59.40
C LEU A 32 14.77 -66.18 -60.72
N GLU A 33 15.79 -66.51 -61.53
CA GLU A 33 16.08 -65.85 -62.82
C GLU A 33 14.95 -66.01 -63.88
N CYS A 34 14.09 -67.03 -63.75
CA CYS A 34 12.95 -67.28 -64.64
C CYS A 34 11.65 -67.48 -63.85
N LYS A 35 11.23 -66.44 -63.11
CA LYS A 35 10.06 -66.45 -62.22
C LYS A 35 8.81 -67.08 -62.84
N GLU A 36 8.44 -66.64 -64.05
CA GLU A 36 7.20 -67.01 -64.75
C GLU A 36 7.06 -68.51 -65.03
N ILE A 37 8.19 -69.24 -65.15
CA ILE A 37 8.17 -70.68 -65.46
C ILE A 37 7.89 -71.51 -64.19
N TYR A 38 8.29 -71.00 -63.03
CA TYR A 38 8.24 -71.75 -61.76
C TYR A 38 7.06 -71.35 -60.87
N GLU A 39 6.44 -70.19 -61.09
CA GLU A 39 5.34 -69.65 -60.27
C GLU A 39 4.22 -70.69 -60.04
N ASP A 40 3.73 -71.32 -61.10
CA ASP A 40 2.66 -72.32 -61.02
C ASP A 40 3.09 -73.59 -60.27
N GLY A 41 4.32 -74.05 -60.51
CA GLY A 41 4.87 -75.23 -59.85
C GLY A 41 5.09 -75.01 -58.35
N VAL A 42 5.61 -73.84 -57.98
CA VAL A 42 5.82 -73.43 -56.58
C VAL A 42 4.48 -73.27 -55.87
N ALA A 43 3.51 -72.58 -56.48
CA ALA A 43 2.15 -72.47 -55.93
C ALA A 43 1.54 -73.84 -55.66
N TRP A 44 1.69 -74.78 -56.59
CA TRP A 44 1.16 -76.13 -56.47
C TRP A 44 1.83 -76.95 -55.36
N LEU A 45 3.15 -76.82 -55.20
CA LEU A 45 3.89 -77.48 -54.12
C LEU A 45 3.56 -76.91 -52.75
N LEU A 46 3.41 -75.58 -52.64
CA LEU A 46 2.96 -74.92 -51.41
C LEU A 46 1.56 -75.39 -51.03
N PHE A 47 0.63 -75.41 -51.99
CA PHE A 47 -0.72 -75.92 -51.76
C PHE A 47 -0.69 -77.39 -51.29
N PHE A 48 0.06 -78.26 -51.98
CA PHE A 48 0.19 -79.65 -51.56
C PHE A 48 0.80 -79.80 -50.16
N ARG A 49 1.82 -79.00 -49.83
CA ARG A 49 2.43 -78.98 -48.50
C ARG A 49 1.38 -78.68 -47.43
N GLU A 50 0.62 -77.60 -47.60
CA GLU A 50 -0.39 -77.22 -46.61
C GLU A 50 -1.50 -78.26 -46.48
N VAL A 51 -2.03 -78.77 -47.61
CA VAL A 51 -3.05 -79.83 -47.55
C VAL A 51 -2.49 -81.05 -46.85
N ARG A 52 -1.25 -81.45 -47.13
CA ARG A 52 -0.64 -82.61 -46.48
C ARG A 52 -0.50 -82.39 -44.96
N THR A 53 -0.01 -81.24 -44.53
CA THR A 53 0.09 -80.90 -43.10
C THR A 53 -1.29 -80.97 -42.42
N MET A 54 -2.33 -80.41 -43.05
CA MET A 54 -3.70 -80.50 -42.54
C MET A 54 -4.19 -81.96 -42.47
N MET A 55 -3.92 -82.77 -43.49
CA MET A 55 -4.31 -84.18 -43.52
C MET A 55 -3.57 -85.00 -42.45
N GLU A 56 -2.30 -84.70 -42.20
CA GLU A 56 -1.51 -85.30 -41.12
C GLU A 56 -2.09 -84.94 -39.74
N ALA A 57 -2.51 -83.68 -39.53
CA ALA A 57 -3.22 -83.26 -38.33
C ALA A 57 -4.58 -83.97 -38.17
N ALA A 58 -5.27 -84.26 -39.29
CA ALA A 58 -6.47 -85.08 -39.32
C ALA A 58 -6.21 -86.61 -39.26
N THR A 59 -5.00 -87.03 -38.88
CA THR A 59 -4.57 -88.43 -38.71
C THR A 59 -4.50 -89.28 -39.99
N VAL A 60 -4.36 -88.63 -41.15
CA VAL A 60 -4.18 -89.28 -42.45
C VAL A 60 -2.73 -89.09 -42.92
N HIS A 61 -1.90 -90.11 -42.71
CA HIS A 61 -0.47 -90.06 -43.02
C HIS A 61 -0.11 -90.55 -44.44
N ASP A 62 -1.06 -91.16 -45.15
CA ASP A 62 -0.86 -91.73 -46.50
C ASP A 62 -1.33 -90.80 -47.64
N PHE A 63 -1.46 -89.49 -47.35
CA PHE A 63 -1.85 -88.48 -48.33
C PHE A 63 -0.69 -88.17 -49.30
N HIS A 64 -0.98 -88.19 -50.60
CA HIS A 64 0.04 -87.99 -51.63
C HIS A 64 -0.50 -87.18 -52.82
N LEU A 65 0.39 -86.70 -53.69
CA LEU A 65 0.04 -85.79 -54.78
C LEU A 65 -1.06 -86.31 -55.73
N GLN A 66 -1.17 -87.63 -55.89
CA GLN A 66 -2.24 -88.24 -56.70
C GLN A 66 -3.64 -87.98 -56.11
N ASP A 67 -3.77 -87.73 -54.81
CA ASP A 67 -5.07 -87.43 -54.19
C ASP A 67 -5.61 -86.04 -54.60
N LEU A 68 -4.73 -85.15 -55.09
CA LEU A 68 -5.11 -83.85 -55.63
C LEU A 68 -5.26 -83.86 -57.16
N THR A 69 -4.40 -84.61 -57.85
CA THR A 69 -4.36 -84.62 -59.33
C THR A 69 -5.25 -85.69 -59.95
N ARG A 70 -5.41 -86.85 -59.30
CA ARG A 70 -6.20 -88.01 -59.77
C ARG A 70 -6.93 -88.68 -58.59
N PRO A 71 -7.90 -88.00 -57.96
CA PRO A 71 -8.59 -88.51 -56.78
C PRO A 71 -9.43 -89.74 -57.11
N THR A 72 -9.33 -90.79 -56.27
CA THR A 72 -10.25 -91.93 -56.33
C THR A 72 -11.44 -91.71 -55.38
N PRO A 73 -12.68 -92.06 -55.76
CA PRO A 73 -13.85 -91.79 -54.92
C PRO A 73 -13.76 -92.37 -53.51
N LYS A 74 -13.19 -93.59 -53.38
CA LYS A 74 -13.03 -94.27 -52.09
C LYS A 74 -12.06 -93.52 -51.16
N ARG A 75 -10.88 -93.13 -51.66
CA ARG A 75 -9.89 -92.37 -50.87
C ARG A 75 -10.40 -90.98 -50.53
N PHE A 76 -10.98 -90.29 -51.50
CA PHE A 76 -11.53 -88.96 -51.29
C PHE A 76 -12.60 -88.95 -50.19
N LYS A 77 -13.55 -89.90 -50.20
CA LYS A 77 -14.56 -90.03 -49.14
C LYS A 77 -13.94 -90.29 -47.76
N ARG A 78 -12.90 -91.12 -47.68
CA ARG A 78 -12.15 -91.36 -46.44
C ARG A 78 -11.50 -90.08 -45.92
N HIS A 79 -10.86 -89.31 -46.80
CA HIS A 79 -10.21 -88.04 -46.44
C HIS A 79 -11.22 -87.01 -45.94
N MET A 80 -12.36 -86.87 -46.62
CA MET A 80 -13.42 -85.95 -46.17
C MET A 80 -13.99 -86.37 -44.81
N SER A 81 -14.15 -87.67 -44.57
CA SER A 81 -14.63 -88.16 -43.27
C SER A 81 -13.63 -87.85 -42.15
N ALA A 82 -12.33 -87.99 -42.41
CA ALA A 82 -11.28 -87.62 -41.46
C ALA A 82 -11.28 -86.10 -41.17
N LEU A 83 -11.38 -85.26 -42.21
CA LEU A 83 -11.45 -83.80 -42.05
C LEU A 83 -12.71 -83.35 -41.29
N VAL A 84 -13.87 -83.95 -41.54
CA VAL A 84 -15.10 -83.64 -40.81
C VAL A 84 -14.97 -84.04 -39.33
N ASN A 85 -14.36 -85.19 -39.04
CA ASN A 85 -14.11 -85.60 -37.66
C ASN A 85 -13.13 -84.64 -36.96
N PHE A 86 -12.05 -84.25 -37.65
CA PHE A 86 -11.09 -83.27 -37.14
C PHE A 86 -11.74 -81.91 -36.89
N PHE A 87 -12.55 -81.42 -37.83
CA PHE A 87 -13.31 -80.19 -37.67
C PHE A 87 -14.19 -80.23 -36.42
N ARG A 88 -14.96 -81.30 -36.23
CA ARG A 88 -15.80 -81.46 -35.04
C ARG A 88 -15.00 -81.47 -33.75
N PHE A 89 -13.89 -82.20 -33.71
CA PHE A 89 -13.00 -82.23 -32.54
C PHE A 89 -12.44 -80.84 -32.22
N ARG A 90 -12.02 -80.08 -33.24
CA ARG A 90 -11.55 -78.70 -33.09
C ARG A 90 -12.68 -77.81 -32.56
N SER A 91 -13.89 -77.89 -33.10
CA SER A 91 -15.04 -77.10 -32.67
C SER A 91 -15.40 -77.35 -31.20
N ASP A 92 -15.42 -78.62 -30.76
CA ASP A 92 -15.72 -78.97 -29.38
C ASP A 92 -14.66 -78.41 -28.40
N ARG A 93 -13.38 -78.34 -28.83
CA ARG A 93 -12.29 -77.76 -28.03
C ARG A 93 -12.22 -76.24 -28.09
N LEU A 94 -12.60 -75.61 -29.21
CA LEU A 94 -12.63 -74.16 -29.34
C LEU A 94 -13.54 -73.51 -28.30
N ALA A 95 -14.66 -74.17 -27.96
CA ALA A 95 -15.56 -73.72 -26.90
C ALA A 95 -14.88 -73.61 -25.52
N GLU A 96 -13.81 -74.39 -25.27
CA GLU A 96 -13.01 -74.27 -24.03
C GLU A 96 -12.10 -73.03 -24.05
N PHE A 97 -11.84 -72.46 -25.22
CA PHE A 97 -11.01 -71.26 -25.40
C PHE A 97 -11.84 -69.98 -25.61
N ASP A 98 -13.17 -70.07 -25.73
CA ASP A 98 -14.04 -68.91 -25.94
C ASP A 98 -13.85 -67.84 -24.84
N GLU A 99 -13.65 -68.26 -23.59
CA GLU A 99 -13.39 -67.33 -22.48
C GLU A 99 -12.08 -66.55 -22.67
N LEU A 100 -11.03 -67.21 -23.16
CA LEU A 100 -9.74 -66.58 -23.46
C LEU A 100 -9.82 -65.64 -24.68
N VAL A 101 -10.64 -65.99 -25.67
CA VAL A 101 -10.91 -65.11 -26.83
C VAL A 101 -11.62 -63.85 -26.37
N LEU A 102 -12.67 -63.97 -25.55
CA LEU A 102 -13.40 -62.84 -25.00
C LEU A 102 -12.50 -61.95 -24.12
N GLU A 103 -11.67 -62.55 -23.25
CA GLU A 103 -10.72 -61.79 -22.44
C GLU A 103 -9.71 -61.03 -23.32
N THR A 104 -9.24 -61.64 -24.41
CA THR A 104 -8.32 -60.99 -25.35
C THR A 104 -9.00 -59.82 -26.08
N GLU A 105 -10.25 -59.99 -26.52
CA GLU A 105 -11.03 -58.93 -27.15
C GLU A 105 -11.30 -57.77 -26.18
N ASP A 106 -11.63 -58.04 -24.92
CA ASP A 106 -11.82 -57.03 -23.89
C ASP A 106 -10.51 -56.26 -23.60
N LEU A 107 -9.38 -56.95 -23.52
CA LEU A 107 -8.06 -56.32 -23.36
C LEU A 107 -7.70 -55.45 -24.56
N GLU A 108 -8.01 -55.89 -25.78
CA GLU A 108 -7.78 -55.13 -27.00
C GLU A 108 -8.65 -53.86 -27.03
N ASN A 109 -9.94 -53.98 -26.71
CA ASN A 109 -10.84 -52.83 -26.58
C ASN A 109 -10.33 -51.86 -25.53
N ARG A 110 -9.87 -52.36 -24.38
CA ARG A 110 -9.31 -51.52 -23.32
C ARG A 110 -8.02 -50.82 -23.75
N ARG A 111 -7.17 -51.47 -24.55
CA ARG A 111 -5.97 -50.85 -25.12
C ARG A 111 -6.36 -49.68 -26.03
N ILE A 112 -7.33 -49.90 -26.93
CA ILE A 112 -7.80 -48.88 -27.88
C ILE A 112 -8.39 -47.67 -27.12
N GLU A 113 -9.20 -47.89 -26.09
CA GLU A 113 -9.74 -46.80 -25.25
C GLU A 113 -8.64 -45.98 -24.57
N LEU A 114 -7.61 -46.64 -24.04
CA LEU A 114 -6.49 -45.97 -23.39
C LEU A 114 -5.64 -45.18 -24.40
N GLU A 115 -5.42 -45.74 -25.59
CA GLU A 115 -4.73 -45.07 -26.69
C GLU A 115 -5.45 -43.80 -27.13
N ASP A 116 -6.78 -43.86 -27.31
CA ASP A 116 -7.59 -42.68 -27.63
C ASP A 116 -7.55 -41.64 -26.49
N GLY A 117 -7.66 -42.08 -25.24
CA GLY A 117 -7.55 -41.20 -24.08
C GLY A 117 -6.19 -40.48 -23.98
N ILE A 118 -5.10 -41.18 -24.32
CA ILE A 118 -3.76 -40.59 -24.39
C ILE A 118 -3.69 -39.53 -25.49
N GLU A 119 -4.25 -39.81 -26.67
CA GLU A 119 -4.22 -38.88 -27.79
C GLU A 119 -5.05 -37.62 -27.50
N GLN A 120 -6.23 -37.77 -26.91
CA GLN A 120 -7.05 -36.64 -26.45
C GLN A 120 -6.31 -35.78 -25.43
N ALA A 121 -5.64 -36.41 -24.45
CA ALA A 121 -4.87 -35.70 -23.44
C ALA A 121 -3.67 -34.95 -24.05
N ARG A 122 -2.96 -35.56 -25.00
CA ARG A 122 -1.87 -34.92 -25.75
C ARG A 122 -2.36 -33.69 -26.51
N SER A 123 -3.47 -33.80 -27.23
CA SER A 123 -4.08 -32.68 -27.94
C SER A 123 -4.48 -31.54 -26.99
N ALA A 124 -5.04 -31.87 -25.83
CA ALA A 124 -5.40 -30.87 -24.81
C ALA A 124 -4.16 -30.15 -24.25
N ILE A 125 -3.08 -30.88 -23.96
CA ILE A 125 -1.81 -30.31 -23.51
C ILE A 125 -1.25 -29.37 -24.57
N GLU A 126 -1.22 -29.78 -25.83
CA GLU A 126 -0.71 -28.97 -26.92
C GLU A 126 -1.47 -27.64 -27.07
N LYS A 127 -2.80 -27.67 -26.98
CA LYS A 127 -3.63 -26.46 -26.98
C LYS A 127 -3.31 -25.52 -25.81
N ILE A 128 -3.11 -26.06 -24.60
CA ILE A 128 -2.76 -25.24 -23.43
C ILE A 128 -1.37 -24.62 -23.61
N VAL A 129 -0.40 -25.39 -24.12
CA VAL A 129 0.96 -24.91 -24.36
C VAL A 129 0.98 -23.83 -25.44
N SER A 130 0.24 -24.01 -26.54
CA SER A 130 0.16 -23.00 -27.60
C SER A 130 -0.50 -21.71 -27.10
N GLN A 131 -1.58 -21.83 -26.33
CA GLN A 131 -2.26 -20.69 -25.71
C GLN A 131 -1.32 -19.94 -24.76
N ARG A 132 -0.62 -20.65 -23.86
CA ARG A 132 0.37 -20.04 -22.95
C ARG A 132 1.48 -19.31 -23.71
N LYS A 133 1.98 -19.88 -24.80
CA LYS A 133 3.00 -19.26 -25.64
C LYS A 133 2.48 -17.99 -26.32
N SER A 134 1.22 -18.00 -26.75
CA SER A 134 0.55 -16.81 -27.32
C SER A 134 0.34 -15.72 -26.26
N ASP A 135 0.04 -16.10 -25.02
CA ASP A 135 -0.26 -15.17 -23.93
C ASP A 135 1.01 -14.62 -23.25
N GLU A 136 2.14 -15.34 -23.33
CA GLU A 136 3.43 -14.95 -22.75
C GLU A 136 3.88 -13.50 -23.03
N PRO A 137 3.84 -12.97 -24.28
CA PRO A 137 4.20 -11.58 -24.52
C PRO A 137 3.27 -10.59 -23.81
N ARG A 138 1.96 -10.88 -23.75
CA ARG A 138 1.00 -10.02 -23.07
C ARG A 138 1.23 -10.02 -21.56
N VAL A 139 1.54 -11.19 -20.98
CA VAL A 139 1.91 -11.31 -19.57
C VAL A 139 3.17 -10.52 -19.24
N LYS A 140 4.22 -10.63 -20.07
CA LYS A 140 5.46 -9.85 -19.89
C LYS A 140 5.20 -8.35 -19.97
N GLN A 141 4.44 -7.89 -20.96
CA GLN A 141 4.05 -6.49 -21.07
C GLN A 141 3.31 -6.00 -19.82
N LEU A 142 2.32 -6.76 -19.34
CA LEU A 142 1.57 -6.40 -18.14
C LEU A 142 2.44 -6.38 -16.87
N GLN A 143 3.45 -7.27 -16.78
CA GLN A 143 4.42 -7.25 -15.69
C GLN A 143 5.29 -6.00 -15.72
N GLU A 144 5.79 -5.60 -16.89
CA GLU A 144 6.57 -4.38 -17.09
C GLU A 144 5.74 -3.13 -16.78
N GLU A 145 4.49 -3.06 -17.24
CA GLU A 145 3.55 -1.98 -16.94
C GLU A 145 3.30 -1.87 -15.43
N ASN A 146 3.11 -3.00 -14.74
CA ASN A 146 2.87 -3.03 -13.30
C ASN A 146 4.10 -2.56 -12.50
N LEU A 147 5.31 -2.97 -12.91
CA LEU A 147 6.57 -2.47 -12.33
C LEU A 147 6.68 -0.95 -12.53
N ALA A 148 6.45 -0.45 -13.75
CA ALA A 148 6.51 0.99 -14.03
C ALA A 148 5.47 1.78 -13.22
N HIS A 149 4.26 1.24 -13.02
CA HIS A 149 3.26 1.86 -12.15
C HIS A 149 3.67 1.86 -10.68
N SER A 150 4.29 0.79 -10.21
CA SER A 150 4.81 0.68 -8.84
C SER A 150 5.91 1.70 -8.56
N ASP A 151 6.84 1.88 -9.50
CA ASP A 151 7.90 2.89 -9.40
C ASP A 151 7.33 4.32 -9.38
N ARG A 152 6.38 4.62 -10.28
CA ARG A 152 5.68 5.92 -10.29
C ARG A 152 4.96 6.18 -8.97
N LEU A 153 4.31 5.18 -8.39
CA LEU A 153 3.63 5.32 -7.10
C LEU A 153 4.63 5.64 -5.98
N LEU A 154 5.80 5.01 -5.98
CA LEU A 154 6.85 5.30 -5.00
C LEU A 154 7.36 6.74 -5.13
N ASP A 155 7.59 7.21 -6.35
CA ASP A 155 8.05 8.57 -6.59
C ASP A 155 7.00 9.62 -6.25
N MET A 156 5.73 9.38 -6.61
CA MET A 156 4.61 10.22 -6.19
C MET A 156 4.48 10.28 -4.68
N LYS A 157 4.71 9.17 -3.97
CA LYS A 157 4.68 9.15 -2.49
C LYS A 157 5.81 9.97 -1.89
N LYS A 158 7.03 9.88 -2.45
CA LYS A 158 8.17 10.73 -2.02
C LYS A 158 7.85 12.21 -2.21
N GLU A 159 7.31 12.56 -3.38
CA GLU A 159 6.92 13.93 -3.69
C GLU A 159 5.80 14.43 -2.77
N GLN A 160 4.78 13.61 -2.53
CA GLN A 160 3.73 13.92 -1.55
C GLN A 160 4.31 14.19 -0.15
N SER A 161 5.28 13.38 0.27
CA SER A 161 5.92 13.50 1.58
C SER A 161 6.74 14.79 1.68
N ARG A 162 7.43 15.16 0.59
CA ARG A 162 8.15 16.43 0.48
C ARG A 162 7.22 17.64 0.56
N LEU A 163 6.15 17.63 -0.22
CA LEU A 163 5.15 18.72 -0.22
C LEU A 163 4.45 18.86 1.12
N LEU A 164 4.16 17.75 1.82
CA LEU A 164 3.59 17.79 3.16
C LEU A 164 4.55 18.47 4.16
N ALA A 165 5.85 18.13 4.10
CA ALA A 165 6.86 18.77 4.95
C ALA A 165 7.00 20.28 4.65
N GLU A 166 6.93 20.67 3.37
CA GLU A 166 6.94 22.08 2.96
C GLU A 166 5.70 22.83 3.44
N VAL A 167 4.52 22.22 3.33
CA VAL A 167 3.26 22.79 3.85
C VAL A 167 3.35 23.01 5.37
N ASP A 168 3.91 22.07 6.12
CA ASP A 168 4.05 22.21 7.57
C ASP A 168 5.10 23.27 7.96
N ALA A 169 6.19 23.39 7.19
CA ALA A 169 7.15 24.49 7.35
C ALA A 169 6.51 25.86 7.08
N LEU A 170 5.77 26.01 5.97
CA LEU A 170 5.06 27.25 5.62
C LEU A 170 3.98 27.62 6.64
N LYS A 171 3.31 26.63 7.26
CA LYS A 171 2.39 26.90 8.38
C LYS A 171 3.14 27.48 9.58
N GLY A 172 4.33 26.95 9.91
CA GLY A 172 5.18 27.48 10.98
C GLY A 172 5.62 28.92 10.69
N GLU A 173 6.12 29.18 9.48
CA GLU A 173 6.50 30.54 9.06
C GLU A 173 5.30 31.50 9.10
N LYS A 174 4.12 31.04 8.66
CA LYS A 174 2.89 31.83 8.76
C LYS A 174 2.55 32.18 10.21
N THR A 175 2.63 31.22 11.14
CA THR A 175 2.36 31.49 12.55
C THR A 175 3.36 32.48 13.15
N ASP A 176 4.64 32.36 12.80
CA ASP A 176 5.70 33.28 13.25
C ASP A 176 5.50 34.68 12.68
N ALA A 177 5.13 34.79 11.40
CA ALA A 177 4.84 36.06 10.75
C ALA A 177 3.62 36.74 11.38
N ILE A 178 2.56 35.98 11.70
CA ILE A 178 1.39 36.48 12.42
C ILE A 178 1.80 37.00 13.80
N GLN A 179 2.61 36.24 14.55
CA GLN A 179 3.07 36.67 15.88
C GLN A 179 3.86 37.98 15.80
N LYS A 180 4.82 38.08 14.88
CA LYS A 180 5.60 39.31 14.64
C LYS A 180 4.70 40.49 14.24
N GLN A 181 3.69 40.25 13.40
CA GLN A 181 2.72 41.27 13.01
C GLN A 181 1.94 41.79 14.22
N THR A 182 1.45 40.90 15.09
CA THR A 182 0.74 41.28 16.32
C THR A 182 1.65 42.04 17.28
N ASP A 183 2.91 41.62 17.44
CA ASP A 183 3.87 42.31 18.30
C ASP A 183 4.15 43.72 17.78
N VAL A 184 4.36 43.89 16.48
CA VAL A 184 4.55 45.21 15.85
C VAL A 184 3.30 46.08 15.98
N GLN A 185 2.10 45.52 15.78
CA GLN A 185 0.85 46.24 16.02
C GLN A 185 0.72 46.73 17.47
N TYR A 186 1.09 45.88 18.43
CA TYR A 186 1.08 46.25 19.83
C TYR A 186 2.08 47.38 20.14
N GLN A 187 3.32 47.28 19.63
CA GLN A 187 4.32 48.35 19.76
C GLN A 187 3.85 49.66 19.10
N LEU A 188 3.26 49.57 17.91
CA LEU A 188 2.68 50.73 17.21
C LEU A 188 1.59 51.40 18.05
N GLN A 189 0.74 50.60 18.71
CA GLN A 189 -0.31 51.11 19.58
C GLN A 189 0.26 51.80 20.83
N ILE A 190 1.30 51.24 21.45
CA ILE A 190 2.04 51.90 22.55
C ILE A 190 2.58 53.25 22.08
N VAL A 191 3.37 53.27 21.00
CA VAL A 191 3.99 54.50 20.48
C VAL A 191 2.93 55.51 20.07
N SER A 192 1.83 55.09 19.46
CA SER A 192 0.70 55.96 19.12
C SER A 192 0.10 56.61 20.36
N THR A 193 -0.14 55.85 21.43
CA THR A 193 -0.66 56.43 22.69
C THR A 193 0.33 57.38 23.35
N GLU A 194 1.63 57.09 23.32
CA GLU A 194 2.67 58.00 23.81
C GLU A 194 2.74 59.29 22.98
N LEU A 195 2.64 59.17 21.66
CA LEU A 195 2.61 60.30 20.74
C LEU A 195 1.39 61.18 21.00
N THR A 196 0.21 60.61 21.22
CA THR A 196 -0.99 61.37 21.62
C THR A 196 -0.80 62.07 22.97
N LYS A 197 -0.20 61.39 23.97
CA LYS A 197 0.11 62.01 25.28
C LYS A 197 1.10 63.18 25.13
N LEU A 198 2.15 63.01 24.32
CA LEU A 198 3.15 64.05 24.05
C LEU A 198 2.53 65.22 23.27
N GLN A 199 1.70 64.95 22.26
CA GLN A 199 0.96 65.98 21.54
C GLN A 199 0.05 66.78 22.49
N ALA A 200 -0.67 66.12 23.40
CA ALA A 200 -1.48 66.81 24.41
C ALA A 200 -0.63 67.72 25.33
N ARG A 201 0.59 67.29 25.70
CA ARG A 201 1.54 68.12 26.45
C ARG A 201 2.07 69.30 25.64
N ILE A 202 2.37 69.13 24.35
CA ILE A 202 2.79 70.22 23.46
C ILE A 202 1.65 71.23 23.25
N VAL A 203 0.39 70.75 23.21
CA VAL A 203 -0.81 71.58 23.06
C VAL A 203 -1.19 72.31 24.36
N THR A 204 -0.56 72.01 25.50
CA THR A 204 -0.60 72.89 26.67
C THR A 204 0.11 74.18 26.27
N ARG A 205 -0.69 75.22 25.95
CA ARG A 205 -0.25 76.32 25.10
C ARG A 205 0.93 77.03 25.77
N PRO A 206 2.00 77.38 25.04
CA PRO A 206 3.08 78.19 25.57
C PRO A 206 2.57 79.49 26.21
N ASP A 207 1.43 80.00 25.74
CA ASP A 207 0.77 81.16 26.29
C ASP A 207 0.11 80.91 27.64
N ASP A 208 -0.43 79.71 27.89
CA ASP A 208 -0.98 79.33 29.20
C ASP A 208 0.15 79.20 30.22
N ILE A 209 1.28 78.57 29.84
CA ILE A 209 2.48 78.51 30.69
C ILE A 209 3.04 79.92 30.94
N LYS A 210 3.10 80.78 29.94
CA LYS A 210 3.53 82.19 30.11
C LYS A 210 2.56 83.00 30.96
N ARG A 211 1.26 82.65 30.94
CA ARG A 211 0.23 83.28 31.76
C ARG A 211 0.35 82.81 33.19
N ASP A 212 0.49 81.52 33.44
CA ASP A 212 0.74 80.96 34.77
C ASP A 212 2.02 81.53 35.40
N VAL A 213 3.10 81.67 34.62
CA VAL A 213 4.34 82.32 35.07
C VAL A 213 4.09 83.80 35.40
N ARG A 214 3.31 84.52 34.59
CA ARG A 214 2.94 85.92 34.87
C ARG A 214 2.06 86.03 36.11
N ASP A 215 1.08 85.15 36.26
CA ASP A 215 0.14 85.14 37.37
C ASP A 215 0.86 84.76 38.67
N MET A 216 1.78 83.79 38.64
CA MET A 216 2.72 83.53 39.75
C MET A 216 3.61 84.73 40.06
N GLN A 217 4.10 85.43 39.04
CA GLN A 217 4.93 86.62 39.26
C GLN A 217 4.15 87.77 39.88
N VAL A 218 2.88 87.97 39.47
CA VAL A 218 1.95 88.92 40.09
C VAL A 218 1.63 88.50 41.52
N GLN A 219 1.41 87.20 41.77
CA GLN A 219 1.16 86.68 43.11
C GLN A 219 2.36 86.91 44.03
N VAL A 220 3.58 86.61 43.59
CA VAL A 220 4.82 86.89 44.34
C VAL A 220 4.99 88.38 44.61
N GLN A 221 4.66 89.24 43.64
CA GLN A 221 4.70 90.69 43.82
C GLN A 221 3.66 91.16 44.86
N GLY A 222 2.44 90.61 44.81
CA GLY A 222 1.38 90.89 45.77
C GLY A 222 1.73 90.42 47.18
N GLU A 223 2.28 89.21 47.30
CA GLU A 223 2.80 88.68 48.57
C GLU A 223 3.93 89.54 49.12
N ARG A 224 4.83 90.07 48.27
CA ARG A 224 5.85 91.04 48.69
C ARG A 224 5.27 92.35 49.21
N VAL A 225 4.23 92.89 48.58
CA VAL A 225 3.56 94.10 49.04
C VAL A 225 2.86 93.84 50.38
N SER A 226 2.13 92.73 50.50
CA SER A 226 1.48 92.31 51.75
C SER A 226 2.52 92.10 52.86
N LEU A 227 3.68 91.53 52.54
CA LEU A 227 4.79 91.38 53.47
C LEU A 227 5.29 92.75 53.93
N GLY A 228 5.51 93.69 53.00
CA GLY A 228 5.92 95.06 53.33
C GLY A 228 4.88 95.83 54.17
N GLU A 229 3.59 95.64 53.92
CA GLU A 229 2.52 96.19 54.76
C GLU A 229 2.50 95.58 56.16
N SER A 230 2.68 94.26 56.26
CA SER A 230 2.79 93.55 57.53
C SER A 230 4.02 94.03 58.32
N GLU A 231 5.17 94.19 57.68
CA GLU A 231 6.37 94.77 58.28
C GLU A 231 6.15 96.20 58.74
N ARG A 232 5.43 97.02 57.96
CA ARG A 232 5.12 98.40 58.36
C ARG A 232 4.17 98.44 59.55
N LYS A 233 3.12 97.60 59.57
CA LYS A 233 2.22 97.44 60.72
C LYS A 233 2.99 96.97 61.95
N ALA A 234 3.95 96.06 61.79
CA ALA A 234 4.82 95.61 62.87
C ALA A 234 5.69 96.76 63.41
N ARG A 235 6.25 97.61 62.54
CA ARG A 235 7.00 98.82 62.96
C ARG A 235 6.11 99.84 63.67
N GLU A 236 4.90 100.09 63.18
CA GLU A 236 3.94 101.01 63.82
C GLU A 236 3.49 100.49 65.19
N LEU A 237 3.26 99.18 65.33
CA LEU A 237 2.97 98.54 66.61
C LEU A 237 4.18 98.61 67.56
N SER A 238 5.40 98.40 67.05
CA SER A 238 6.63 98.59 67.84
C SER A 238 6.77 100.03 68.34
N ALA A 239 6.53 101.03 67.48
CA ALA A 239 6.57 102.43 67.89
C ALA A 239 5.49 102.77 68.93
N LYS A 240 4.29 102.19 68.80
CA LYS A 240 3.23 102.32 69.84
C LYS A 240 3.63 101.63 71.14
N MET A 241 4.29 100.48 71.08
CA MET A 241 4.86 99.79 72.24
C MET A 241 5.89 100.67 72.94
N ASP A 242 6.77 101.33 72.19
CA ASP A 242 7.78 102.25 72.73
C ASP A 242 7.14 103.49 73.41
N VAL A 243 6.01 103.97 72.91
CA VAL A 243 5.25 105.05 73.59
C VAL A 243 4.60 104.54 74.88
N LEU A 244 4.05 103.32 74.88
CA LEU A 244 3.46 102.73 76.09
C LEU A 244 4.52 102.44 77.15
N THR A 245 5.71 101.97 76.78
CA THR A 245 6.82 101.78 77.72
C THR A 245 7.31 103.11 78.29
N GLN A 246 7.30 104.19 77.50
CA GLN A 246 7.59 105.54 77.98
C GLN A 246 6.53 106.05 78.96
N LEU A 247 5.24 105.81 78.68
CA LEU A 247 4.14 106.15 79.59
C LEU A 247 4.19 105.33 80.89
N ASP A 248 4.52 104.05 80.82
CA ASP A 248 4.74 103.22 82.02
C ASP A 248 5.91 103.76 82.86
N ALA A 249 6.99 104.23 82.23
CA ALA A 249 8.10 104.88 82.91
C ALA A 249 7.66 106.20 83.58
N ASP A 250 6.82 107.01 82.94
CA ASP A 250 6.28 108.25 83.50
C ASP A 250 5.27 107.99 84.63
N ILE A 251 4.47 106.92 84.55
CA ILE A 251 3.60 106.46 85.64
C ILE A 251 4.45 105.96 86.82
N ALA A 252 5.51 105.19 86.56
CA ALA A 252 6.43 104.77 87.61
C ALA A 252 7.12 105.97 88.28
N ALA A 253 7.52 106.99 87.52
CA ALA A 253 8.12 108.22 88.03
C ALA A 253 7.12 109.05 88.87
N SER A 254 5.87 109.16 88.43
CA SER A 254 4.82 109.85 89.18
C SER A 254 4.40 109.09 90.44
N MET A 255 4.36 107.75 90.41
CA MET A 255 4.21 106.92 91.61
C MET A 255 5.37 107.12 92.60
N ALA A 256 6.62 107.24 92.13
CA ALA A 256 7.78 107.55 92.97
C ALA A 256 7.69 108.95 93.61
N HIS A 257 7.15 109.95 92.88
CA HIS A 257 6.87 111.29 93.43
C HIS A 257 5.78 111.27 94.51
N ILE A 258 4.73 110.46 94.34
CA ILE A 258 3.69 110.29 95.37
C ILE A 258 4.29 109.62 96.61
N HIS A 259 5.08 108.56 96.44
CA HIS A 259 5.71 107.83 97.55
C HIS A 259 6.67 108.70 98.37
N THR A 260 7.40 109.62 97.73
CA THR A 260 8.29 110.57 98.41
C THR A 260 7.51 111.68 99.14
N SER A 261 6.34 112.10 98.63
CA SER A 261 5.47 113.06 99.31
C SER A 261 4.83 112.47 100.59
N THR A 262 4.42 111.20 100.55
CA THR A 262 3.85 110.49 101.70
C THR A 262 4.91 110.21 102.77
N ARG A 263 6.16 109.92 102.37
CA ARG A 263 7.29 109.74 103.29
C ARG A 263 7.70 111.03 104.00
N ARG A 264 7.61 112.20 103.34
CA ARG A 264 7.83 113.51 104.01
C ARG A 264 6.74 113.85 105.03
N LYS A 265 5.48 113.50 104.78
CA LYS A 265 4.39 113.69 105.77
C LYS A 265 4.53 112.77 106.98
N CYS A 266 4.96 111.51 106.80
CA CYS A 266 5.19 110.59 107.93
C CYS A 266 6.40 110.99 108.79
N ILE A 267 7.49 111.50 108.22
CA ILE A 267 8.67 111.94 108.99
C ILE A 267 8.39 113.23 109.78
N GLY A 268 7.48 114.09 109.30
CA GLY A 268 7.02 115.27 110.04
C GLY A 268 6.21 114.95 111.31
N LEU A 269 5.45 113.85 111.32
CA LEU A 269 4.71 113.41 112.51
C LEU A 269 5.60 112.68 113.53
N SER A 270 6.60 111.91 113.09
CA SER A 270 7.48 111.16 114.00
C SER A 270 8.42 112.06 114.82
N ASN A 271 8.86 113.20 114.28
CA ASN A 271 9.78 114.12 114.98
C ASN A 271 9.10 115.07 115.98
N TRP A 272 7.76 115.16 116.01
CA TRP A 272 7.04 115.90 117.06
C TRP A 272 6.88 115.06 118.34
N ILE A 273 6.83 113.73 118.23
CA ILE A 273 6.60 112.81 119.35
C ILE A 273 7.88 112.50 120.15
N ALA A 274 9.08 112.59 119.56
CA ALA A 274 10.35 112.38 120.27
C ALA A 274 10.82 113.59 121.11
N LYS A 275 10.06 114.69 121.14
CA LYS A 275 10.37 115.92 121.92
C LYS A 275 9.70 115.98 123.30
N SER A 276 9.09 114.87 123.76
CA SER A 276 8.34 114.79 125.02
C SER A 276 8.60 113.47 125.77
N ASN A 277 9.87 113.20 126.12
CA ASN A 277 10.30 112.52 127.35
C ASN A 277 11.83 112.55 127.47
#